data_AF-A0A929IVK5-F1
#
_entry.id   AF-A0A929IVK5-F1
#
_cell.length_a   1.000
_cell.length_b   1.000
_cell.length_c   1.000
_cell.angle_alpha   90.00
_cell.angle_beta   90.00
_cell.angle_gamma   90.00
#
_symmetry.space_group_name_H-M   'P 1'
#
loop_
_entity.id
_entity.type
_entity.pdbx_description
1 polymer ?
#
loop_
_entity_poly.entity_id
_entity_poly.type
_entity_poly.pdbx_seq_one_letter_code
_entity_poly.pdbx_strand_id
1 'polypeptide(L)' 'MAIDRHNLRGKTDSELHEWLSGHDSDSVEYLAGIQELMERNDAPVNRREWIVMGIAIVATAVAIFAVIIMYE' A
#
# COMPACT_ATOMS: atom_id res chain seq x y z
N MET A 1 12.03 -3.36 11.24
CA MET A 1 11.00 -2.62 11.99
C MET A 1 11.57 -1.24 12.28
N ALA A 2 11.14 -0.21 11.55
CA ALA A 2 11.46 1.17 11.93
C ALA A 2 10.78 1.44 13.28
N ILE A 3 11.55 1.89 14.26
CA ILE A 3 11.05 2.20 15.59
C ILE A 3 10.18 3.45 15.45
N ASP A 4 8.88 3.30 15.69
CA ASP A 4 7.92 4.41 15.71
C ASP A 4 8.16 5.29 16.93
N ARG A 5 9.24 6.09 16.92
CA ARG A 5 9.64 6.95 18.05
C ARG A 5 8.60 8.03 18.38
N HIS A 6 7.70 8.35 17.46
CA HIS A 6 6.74 9.45 17.58
C HIS A 6 5.28 8.98 17.58
N ASN A 7 5.04 7.67 17.67
CA ASN A 7 3.72 7.04 17.62
C ASN A 7 2.89 7.50 16.40
N LEU A 8 3.55 7.68 15.25
CA LEU A 8 2.95 8.15 14.00
C LEU A 8 1.89 7.16 13.52
N ARG A 9 2.08 5.85 13.74
CA ARG A 9 1.11 4.81 13.35
C ARG A 9 -0.20 4.90 14.13
N GLY A 10 -0.17 5.46 15.34
CA GLY A 10 -1.36 5.66 16.18
C GLY A 10 -2.15 6.93 15.84
N LYS A 11 -1.58 7.86 15.07
CA LYS A 11 -2.25 9.10 14.68
C LYS A 11 -3.21 8.88 13.52
N THR A 12 -4.35 9.55 13.58
CA THR A 12 -5.25 9.70 12.42
C THR A 12 -4.58 10.56 11.34
N ASP A 13 -5.05 10.48 10.10
CA ASP A 13 -4.45 11.24 8.98
C ASP A 13 -4.49 12.76 9.22
N SER A 14 -5.55 13.27 9.85
CA SER A 14 -5.64 14.68 10.24
C SER A 14 -4.62 15.06 11.31
N GLU A 15 -4.43 14.22 12.34
CA GLU A 15 -3.45 14.45 13.39
C GLU A 15 -2.01 14.33 12.87
N LEU A 16 -1.78 13.48 11.86
CA LEU A 16 -0.49 13.36 11.19
C LEU A 16 -0.18 14.60 10.34
N HIS A 17 -1.19 15.15 9.65
CA HIS A 17 -1.07 16.41 8.90
C HIS A 17 -0.81 17.61 9.81
N GLU A 18 -1.54 17.70 10.93
CA GLU A 18 -1.31 18.75 11.94
C GLU A 18 0.08 18.62 12.56
N TRP A 19 0.51 17.41 12.88
CA TRP A 19 1.85 17.15 13.41
C TRP A 19 2.95 17.53 12.40
N LEU A 20 2.77 17.23 11.11
CA LEU A 20 3.69 17.65 10.05
C LEU A 20 3.76 19.17 9.88
N SER A 21 2.65 19.89 10.08
CA SER A 21 2.59 21.35 9.95
C SER A 21 3.44 22.10 10.98
N GLY A 22 3.77 21.45 12.11
CA GLY A 22 4.62 22.00 13.16
C GLY A 22 6.11 21.75 12.98
N HIS A 23 6.54 21.06 11.93
CA HIS A 23 7.93 20.69 11.69
C HIS A 23 8.46 21.30 10.39
N ASP A 24 9.74 21.66 10.38
CA ASP A 24 10.42 22.17 9.19
C ASP A 24 10.52 21.06 8.12
N SER A 25 10.39 21.41 6.83
CA SER A 25 10.34 20.45 5.73
C SER A 25 11.61 19.60 5.60
N ASP A 26 12.72 20.10 6.13
CA ASP A 26 14.03 19.44 6.10
C ASP A 26 14.33 18.65 7.39
N SER A 27 13.42 18.67 8.36
CA SER A 27 13.59 17.93 9.62
C SER A 27 13.41 16.42 9.42
N VAL A 28 14.15 15.64 10.19
CA VAL A 28 14.07 14.17 10.16
C VAL A 28 12.67 13.69 10.56
N GLU A 29 12.03 14.44 11.45
CA GLU A 29 10.66 14.25 11.90
C GLU A 29 9.65 14.45 10.77
N TYR A 30 9.80 15.51 9.98
CA TYR A 30 8.95 15.76 8.81
C TYR A 30 9.08 14.64 7.77
N LEU A 31 10.32 14.23 7.46
CA LEU A 31 10.58 13.11 6.55
C LEU A 31 9.95 11.80 7.05
N ALA A 32 10.01 11.51 8.35
CA ALA A 32 9.38 10.33 8.94
C ALA A 32 7.85 10.37 8.82
N GLY A 33 7.21 11.52 9.04
CA GLY A 33 5.76 11.66 8.89
C GLY A 33 5.28 11.56 7.43
N ILE A 34 6.06 12.09 6.47
CA ILE A 34 5.78 11.91 5.04
C ILE A 34 5.92 10.45 4.61
N GLN A 35 6.95 9.74 5.11
CA GLN A 35 7.13 8.32 4.81
C GLN A 35 5.97 7.47 5.32
N GLU A 36 5.46 7.74 6.52
CA GLU A 36 4.26 7.08 7.06
C GLU A 36 3.02 7.37 6.21
N LEU A 37 2.82 8.63 5.74
CA LEU A 37 1.74 8.96 4.81
C LEU A 37 1.85 8.18 3.49
N MET A 38 3.07 8.03 2.95
CA MET A 38 3.31 7.22 1.76
C MET A 38 2.99 5.74 1.99
N GLU A 39 3.45 5.14 3.09
CA GLU A 39 3.13 3.74 3.41
C GLU A 39 1.62 3.50 3.57
N ARG A 40 0.89 4.45 4.17
CA ARG A 40 -0.57 4.38 4.29
C ARG A 40 -1.29 4.45 2.94
N ASN A 41 -0.77 5.25 2.01
CA ASN A 41 -1.29 5.37 0.66
C ASN A 41 -0.89 4.20 -0.25
N ASP A 42 0.28 3.59 -0.04
CA ASP A 42 0.75 2.43 -0.80
C ASP A 42 0.11 1.11 -0.32
N ALA A 43 -0.26 1.01 0.95
CA ALA A 43 -0.97 -0.14 1.52
C ALA A 43 -2.25 -0.55 0.73
N PRO A 44 -3.17 0.36 0.36
CA PRO A 44 -4.33 0.02 -0.46
C PRO A 44 -3.96 -0.30 -1.92
N VAL A 45 -2.87 0.26 -2.46
CA VAL A 45 -2.39 -0.03 -3.83
C VAL A 45 -1.88 -1.46 -3.91
N ASN A 46 -0.97 -1.85 -3.02
CA ASN A 46 -0.45 -3.22 -2.97
C ASN A 46 -1.57 -4.23 -2.84
N ARG A 47 -2.57 -3.98 -1.99
CA ARG A 47 -3.70 -4.91 -1.81
C ARG A 47 -4.51 -5.10 -3.09
N ARG A 48 -4.65 -4.07 -3.93
CA ARG A 48 -5.34 -4.15 -5.22
C ARG A 48 -4.53 -4.92 -6.25
N GLU A 49 -3.22 -4.75 -6.29
CA GLU A 49 -2.35 -5.48 -7.22
C GLU A 49 -2.45 -7.00 -7.02
N TRP A 50 -2.42 -7.48 -5.77
CA TRP A 50 -2.57 -8.91 -5.47
C TRP A 50 -3.94 -9.48 -5.92
N ILE A 51 -5.01 -8.69 -5.80
CA ILE A 51 -6.35 -9.09 -6.27
C ILE A 51 -6.36 -9.23 -7.80
N VAL A 52 -5.80 -8.24 -8.51
CA VAL A 52 -5.73 -8.26 -9.97
C VAL A 52 -4.88 -9.42 -10.48
N MET A 53 -3.74 -9.68 -9.85
CA MET A 53 -2.86 -10.79 -10.21
C MET A 53 -3.56 -12.14 -10.01
N GLY A 54 -4.32 -12.30 -8.93
CA GLY A 54 -5.13 -13.49 -8.70
C GLY A 54 -6.21 -13.72 -9.77
N ILE A 55 -6.95 -12.67 -10.14
CA ILE A 55 -7.97 -12.74 -11.20
C ILE A 55 -7.33 -13.13 -12.54
N ALA A 56 -6.18 -12.55 -12.88
CA ALA A 56 -5.47 -12.86 -14.11
C ALA A 56 -5.03 -14.33 -14.19
N ILE A 57 -4.51 -14.89 -13.10
CA ILE A 57 -4.09 -16.30 -13.03
C ILE A 57 -5.29 -17.24 -13.23
N VAL A 58 -6.39 -16.99 -12.52
CA VAL A 58 -7.61 -17.82 -12.63
C VAL A 58 -8.18 -17.74 -14.06
N ALA A 59 -8.28 -16.54 -14.64
CA ALA A 59 -8.75 -16.35 -16.01
C ALA A 59 -7.88 -17.11 -17.03
N THR A 60 -6.56 -17.05 -16.86
CA THR A 60 -5.61 -17.76 -17.73
C THR A 60 -5.78 -19.27 -17.62
N ALA A 61 -5.92 -19.81 -16.41
CA ALA A 61 -6.12 -21.24 -16.20
C ALA A 61 -7.42 -21.72 -16.87
N VAL A 62 -8.53 -20.99 -16.68
CA VAL A 62 -9.83 -21.32 -17.30
C VAL A 62 -9.71 -21.32 -18.84
N ALA A 63 -9.01 -20.35 -19.42
CA ALA A 63 -8.81 -20.29 -20.85
C ALA A 63 -8.04 -21.50 -21.39
N ILE A 64 -6.97 -21.93 -20.70
CA ILE A 64 -6.19 -23.11 -21.07
C ILE A 64 -7.06 -24.37 -21.00
N PHE A 65 -7.82 -24.55 -19.91
CA PHE A 65 -8.74 -25.69 -19.75
C PHE A 65 -9.80 -25.73 -20.85
N ALA A 66 -10.38 -24.58 -21.20
CA ALA A 66 -11.37 -24.50 -22.27
C ALA A 66 -10.79 -24.90 -23.64
N VAL A 67 -9.55 -24.48 -23.94
CA VAL A 67 -8.85 -24.89 -25.16
C VAL A 67 -8.63 -26.40 -25.15
N ILE A 68 -8.11 -26.98 -24.06
CA ILE A 68 -7.87 -28.43 -23.98
C ILE A 68 -9.16 -29.22 -24.23
N ILE A 69 -10.25 -28.88 -23.54
CA ILE A 69 -11.55 -29.56 -23.69
C ILE A 69 -12.13 -29.40 -25.10
N MET A 70 -11.90 -28.27 -25.76
CA MET A 70 -12.42 -28.02 -27.11
C MET A 70 -11.67 -28.80 -28.20
N TYR A 71 -10.40 -29.12 -27.97
CA TYR A 71 -9.53 -29.81 -28.93
C TYR A 71 -9.32 -31.31 -28.62
N GLU A 72 -9.96 -31.84 -27.57
CA GLU A 72 -10.09 -33.27 -27.26
C GLU A 72 -11.40 -33.83 -27.80
#